data_AF-A0ABC7ZEF2-F1
#
_entry.id   AF-A0ABC7ZEF2-F1
#
_cell.length_a   1.000
_cell.length_b   1.000
_cell.length_c   1.000
_cell.angle_alpha   90.00
_cell.angle_beta   90.00
_cell.angle_gamma   90.00
#
_symmetry.space_group_name_H-M   'P 1'
#
loop_
_entity.id
_entity.type
_entity.pdbx_description
1 polymer ?
#
loop_
_entity_poly.entity_id
_entity_poly.type
_entity_poly.pdbx_seq_one_letter_code
_entity_poly.pdbx_strand_id
1 'polypeptide(L)'
;MIELDINASDKSLSHRAVIFSLLAQKPCFVRNFLMGEDCLSSLEIAQNLGAKVENTAKNSFKITPPTAIKEPNKILNCNNSGTSMRLYSGLLSAQKGLFVLSGDNSLNARPMKRIIEPLKAFGARILGREDNHFAPLAILGSPLKAYHYESPIASAQVKSAFILSALQAQGISAYKENELSRNHTEIMLKSLGANIQNQDGVLKISPLEKPLEAFDFTIANDPSSAFFFALACAITPKSRLLLKNVLLNPTRIEAFEALKKMGASIEYAIKSKDLEMIGDIYIEHAPLKAINIDQNIASLIDEIPALSIAMLFAKGKSMVKNAKDLRAKESDRIKAVVSNFKALGIECEEFEDGFYIEGLEDISPLKQRFSQKKPPLIQSFNDHRIAMSFAVLTLALPLEIDNLECANISFPTFQLWLNLFKKRSLNGN
;
A
#
# COMPACT_ATOMS: atom_id res chain seq x y z
N MET A 1 -27.82 -7.37 -3.62
CA MET A 1 -26.65 -6.57 -3.18
C MET A 1 -25.49 -7.52 -3.02
N ILE A 2 -24.37 -7.29 -3.72
CA ILE A 2 -23.22 -8.19 -3.72
C ILE A 2 -22.41 -7.92 -2.45
N GLU A 3 -22.20 -8.93 -1.61
CA GLU A 3 -21.28 -8.82 -0.48
C GLU A 3 -19.97 -9.54 -0.80
N LEU A 4 -18.85 -8.82 -0.71
CA LEU A 4 -17.51 -9.39 -0.88
C LEU A 4 -16.68 -9.16 0.39
N ASP A 5 -16.16 -10.25 0.94
CA ASP A 5 -15.06 -10.22 1.89
C ASP A 5 -13.82 -10.74 1.19
N ILE A 6 -13.09 -9.82 0.57
CA ILE A 6 -12.03 -10.13 -0.38
C ILE A 6 -10.84 -10.87 0.25
N ASN A 7 -10.78 -10.97 1.58
CA ASN A 7 -9.72 -11.62 2.35
C ASN A 7 -8.32 -11.18 1.88
N ALA A 8 -8.16 -9.88 1.63
CA ALA A 8 -6.96 -9.27 1.07
C ALA A 8 -6.35 -8.33 2.10
N SER A 9 -5.72 -8.88 3.14
CA SER A 9 -5.21 -8.12 4.28
C SER A 9 -4.18 -7.05 3.88
N ASP A 10 -4.23 -5.89 4.53
CA ASP A 10 -3.31 -4.79 4.25
C ASP A 10 -1.86 -5.15 4.63
N LYS A 11 -0.97 -5.03 3.64
CA LYS A 11 0.45 -5.32 3.78
C LYS A 11 1.14 -4.37 4.77
N SER A 12 0.81 -3.09 4.73
CA SER A 12 1.46 -2.05 5.55
C SER A 12 1.15 -2.21 7.03
N LEU A 13 -0.09 -2.60 7.37
CA LEU A 13 -0.52 -2.89 8.74
C LEU A 13 0.08 -4.20 9.26
N SER A 14 0.15 -5.23 8.41
CA SER A 14 0.77 -6.52 8.76
C SER A 14 2.24 -6.34 9.19
N HIS A 15 3.04 -5.61 8.41
CA HIS A 15 4.42 -5.28 8.79
C HIS A 15 4.52 -4.56 10.14
N ARG A 16 3.67 -3.54 10.34
CA ARG A 16 3.70 -2.70 11.55
C ARG A 16 3.26 -3.45 12.79
N ALA A 17 2.22 -4.28 12.69
CA ALA A 17 1.80 -5.13 13.80
C ALA A 17 2.97 -6.02 14.27
N VAL A 18 3.72 -6.63 13.36
CA VAL A 18 4.90 -7.43 13.71
C VAL A 18 6.00 -6.57 14.35
N ILE A 19 6.37 -5.47 13.71
CA ILE A 19 7.48 -4.62 14.18
C ILE A 19 7.16 -4.01 15.55
N PHE A 20 5.94 -3.49 15.75
CA PHE A 20 5.55 -2.85 17.01
C PHE A 20 5.38 -3.87 18.14
N SER A 21 5.03 -5.12 17.82
CA SER A 21 4.98 -6.18 18.83
C SER A 21 6.33 -6.46 19.49
N LEU A 22 7.46 -6.14 18.84
CA LEU A 22 8.80 -6.25 19.44
C LEU A 22 9.02 -5.23 20.58
N LEU A 23 8.26 -4.13 20.57
CA LEU A 23 8.38 -3.03 21.53
C LEU A 23 7.28 -3.05 22.59
N ALA A 24 6.39 -4.05 22.56
CA ALA A 24 5.26 -4.15 23.47
C ALA A 24 5.66 -4.69 24.86
N GLN A 25 4.87 -4.40 25.88
CA GLN A 25 5.09 -4.92 27.24
C GLN A 25 4.62 -6.36 27.46
N LYS A 26 3.68 -6.85 26.63
CA LYS A 26 2.98 -8.13 26.77
C LYS A 26 2.73 -8.77 25.39
N PRO A 27 2.35 -10.06 25.32
CA PRO A 27 2.02 -10.69 24.05
C PRO A 27 0.92 -9.95 23.28
N CYS A 28 1.14 -9.76 21.99
CA CYS A 28 0.18 -9.16 21.05
C CYS A 28 -0.47 -10.25 20.19
N PHE A 29 -1.72 -10.06 19.80
CA PHE A 29 -2.46 -10.96 18.93
C PHE A 29 -2.73 -10.26 17.60
N VAL A 30 -2.32 -10.89 16.50
CA VAL A 30 -2.49 -10.39 15.14
C VAL A 30 -3.34 -11.38 14.37
N ARG A 31 -4.56 -10.99 13.99
CA ARG A 31 -5.50 -11.82 13.22
C ARG A 31 -5.57 -11.35 11.78
N ASN A 32 -5.94 -12.27 10.88
CA ASN A 32 -6.03 -12.00 9.45
C ASN A 32 -4.72 -11.43 8.86
N PHE A 33 -3.58 -11.90 9.33
CA PHE A 33 -2.25 -11.51 8.86
C PHE A 33 -2.07 -11.82 7.37
N LEU A 34 -1.45 -10.90 6.62
CA LEU A 34 -1.13 -11.15 5.22
C LEU A 34 -0.02 -12.21 5.10
N MET A 35 -0.33 -13.37 4.52
CA MET A 35 0.63 -14.48 4.33
C MET A 35 1.55 -14.32 3.10
N GLY A 36 1.71 -13.11 2.60
CA GLY A 36 2.65 -12.81 1.51
C GLY A 36 4.10 -12.88 1.99
N GLU A 37 5.01 -13.26 1.09
CA GLU A 37 6.44 -13.44 1.40
C GLU A 37 7.05 -12.22 2.11
N ASP A 38 6.68 -11.00 1.68
CA ASP A 38 7.13 -9.77 2.30
C ASP A 38 6.84 -9.73 3.81
N CYS A 39 5.60 -10.04 4.19
CA CYS A 39 5.14 -10.01 5.57
C CYS A 39 5.71 -11.17 6.39
N LEU A 40 5.88 -12.34 5.76
CA LEU A 40 6.52 -13.50 6.38
C LEU A 40 8.00 -13.21 6.68
N SER A 41 8.73 -12.53 5.80
CA SER A 41 10.10 -12.06 6.09
C SER A 41 10.13 -11.14 7.30
N SER A 42 9.16 -10.22 7.43
CA SER A 42 9.06 -9.38 8.63
C SER A 42 8.84 -10.19 9.91
N LEU A 43 8.00 -11.22 9.86
CA LEU A 43 7.73 -12.12 10.99
C LEU A 43 8.97 -12.93 11.37
N GLU A 44 9.69 -13.46 10.37
CA GLU A 44 10.94 -14.20 10.56
C GLU A 44 12.04 -13.31 11.18
N ILE A 45 12.16 -12.06 10.71
CA ILE A 45 13.09 -11.09 11.30
C ILE A 45 12.73 -10.86 12.77
N ALA A 46 11.45 -10.66 13.11
CA ALA A 46 11.04 -10.51 14.51
C ALA A 46 11.41 -11.73 15.37
N GLN A 47 11.26 -12.95 14.85
CA GLN A 47 11.70 -14.18 15.54
C GLN A 47 13.22 -14.21 15.74
N ASN A 48 13.99 -13.86 14.71
CA ASN A 48 15.46 -13.81 14.80
C ASN A 48 15.95 -12.72 15.77
N LEU A 49 15.17 -11.65 15.96
CA LEU A 49 15.40 -10.60 16.97
C LEU A 49 14.91 -11.00 18.38
N GLY A 50 14.39 -12.22 18.54
CA GLY A 50 14.08 -12.84 19.83
C GLY A 50 12.60 -12.93 20.18
N ALA A 51 11.68 -12.44 19.34
CA ALA A 51 10.24 -12.61 19.60
C ALA A 51 9.83 -14.08 19.52
N LYS A 52 8.92 -14.50 20.39
CA LYS A 52 8.27 -15.81 20.27
C LYS A 52 6.98 -15.65 19.47
N VAL A 53 6.91 -16.30 18.31
CA VAL A 53 5.73 -16.29 17.43
C VAL A 53 5.05 -17.64 17.50
N GLU A 54 3.77 -17.65 17.87
CA GLU A 54 2.92 -18.84 17.98
C GLU A 54 1.74 -18.69 17.01
N ASN A 55 1.48 -19.68 16.16
CA ASN A 55 0.30 -19.69 15.31
C ASN A 55 -0.94 -20.03 16.17
N THR A 56 -1.94 -19.16 16.17
CA THR A 56 -3.16 -19.34 16.98
C THR A 56 -4.37 -19.78 16.15
N ALA A 57 -4.38 -19.48 14.85
CA ALA A 57 -5.39 -19.88 13.88
C ALA A 57 -4.88 -19.61 12.46
N LYS A 58 -5.64 -19.97 11.43
CA LYS A 58 -5.31 -19.61 10.04
C LYS A 58 -5.00 -18.11 9.94
N ASN A 59 -3.83 -17.78 9.40
CA ASN A 59 -3.33 -16.41 9.23
C ASN A 59 -3.38 -15.59 10.53
N SER A 60 -3.19 -16.20 11.69
CA SER A 60 -3.28 -15.52 12.98
C SER A 60 -2.15 -15.94 13.91
N PHE A 61 -1.54 -14.96 14.57
CA PHE A 61 -0.35 -15.15 15.38
C PHE A 61 -0.48 -14.48 16.73
N LYS A 62 0.06 -15.13 17.76
CA LYS A 62 0.42 -14.51 19.02
C LYS A 62 1.92 -14.22 18.98
N ILE A 63 2.30 -12.96 19.16
CA ILE A 63 3.68 -12.52 19.14
C ILE A 63 4.04 -12.02 20.53
N THR A 64 4.95 -12.74 21.21
CA THR A 64 5.46 -12.35 22.53
C THR A 64 6.76 -11.58 22.36
N PRO A 65 6.86 -10.34 22.87
CA PRO A 65 8.07 -9.53 22.77
C PRO A 65 9.25 -10.20 23.48
N PRO A 66 10.49 -10.02 23.00
CA PRO A 66 11.67 -10.38 23.78
C PRO A 66 11.84 -9.41 24.95
N THR A 67 12.59 -9.82 25.99
CA THR A 67 12.99 -8.90 27.07
C THR A 67 13.82 -7.71 26.54
N ALA A 68 14.63 -7.97 25.53
CA ALA A 68 15.36 -6.97 24.74
C ALA A 68 15.60 -7.54 23.34
N ILE A 69 15.67 -6.68 22.32
CA ILE A 69 16.02 -7.11 20.96
C ILE A 69 17.38 -7.81 20.99
N LYS A 70 17.43 -9.03 20.47
CA LYS A 70 18.63 -9.87 20.47
C LYS A 70 19.46 -9.61 19.23
N GLU A 71 20.78 -9.55 19.41
CA GLU A 71 21.74 -9.60 18.32
C GLU A 71 21.71 -10.99 17.66
N PRO A 72 21.34 -11.12 16.38
CA PRO A 72 21.27 -12.41 15.70
C PRO A 72 22.66 -12.87 15.23
N ASN A 73 22.92 -14.17 15.28
CA ASN A 73 24.14 -14.78 14.73
C ASN A 73 24.04 -15.08 13.22
N LYS A 74 23.18 -14.35 12.50
CA LYS A 74 22.87 -14.58 11.08
C LYS A 74 22.40 -13.28 10.42
N ILE A 75 22.37 -13.29 9.09
CA ILE A 75 21.77 -12.21 8.29
C ILE A 75 20.25 -12.24 8.45
N LEU A 76 19.66 -11.07 8.64
CA LEU A 76 18.22 -10.84 8.65
C LEU A 76 17.74 -10.72 7.20
N ASN A 77 17.15 -11.80 6.68
CA ASN A 77 16.71 -11.87 5.29
C ASN A 77 15.36 -11.13 5.10
N CYS A 78 15.38 -10.11 4.26
CA CYS A 78 14.22 -9.31 3.87
C CYS A 78 13.55 -9.82 2.59
N ASN A 79 14.11 -10.84 1.91
CA ASN A 79 13.67 -11.30 0.58
C ASN A 79 13.46 -10.11 -0.37
N ASN A 80 12.25 -9.92 -0.94
CA ASN A 80 11.94 -8.77 -1.79
C ASN A 80 11.37 -7.55 -1.03
N SER A 81 11.21 -7.66 0.30
CA SER A 81 10.49 -6.69 1.11
C SER A 81 11.29 -5.44 1.43
N GLY A 82 11.11 -4.42 0.58
CA GLY A 82 11.61 -3.07 0.86
C GLY A 82 11.04 -2.47 2.15
N THR A 83 9.79 -2.77 2.52
CA THR A 83 9.21 -2.28 3.79
C THR A 83 9.94 -2.87 4.99
N SER A 84 10.19 -4.18 5.00
CA SER A 84 10.94 -4.84 6.08
C SER A 84 12.31 -4.20 6.25
N MET A 85 13.13 -4.18 5.19
CA MET A 85 14.50 -3.68 5.27
C MET A 85 14.57 -2.24 5.80
N ARG A 86 13.68 -1.36 5.31
CA ARG A 86 13.73 0.07 5.63
C ARG A 86 13.24 0.36 7.05
N LEU A 87 12.14 -0.25 7.49
CA LEU A 87 11.61 -0.02 8.85
C LEU A 87 12.51 -0.69 9.90
N TYR A 88 12.99 -1.92 9.65
CA TYR A 88 13.96 -2.55 10.55
C TYR A 88 15.28 -1.77 10.61
N SER A 89 15.72 -1.14 9.51
CA SER A 89 16.90 -0.27 9.57
C SER A 89 16.71 0.87 10.57
N GLY A 90 15.54 1.50 10.60
CA GLY A 90 15.21 2.54 11.59
C GLY A 90 15.19 2.01 13.01
N LEU A 91 14.46 0.91 13.26
CA LEU A 91 14.38 0.29 14.58
C LEU A 91 15.76 -0.13 15.11
N LEU A 92 16.51 -0.88 14.30
CA LEU A 92 17.79 -1.49 14.67
C LEU A 92 18.92 -0.48 14.81
N SER A 93 18.84 0.67 14.14
CA SER A 93 19.80 1.76 14.33
C SER A 93 19.85 2.28 15.76
N ALA A 94 18.73 2.20 16.48
CA ALA A 94 18.62 2.58 17.88
C ALA A 94 18.73 1.40 18.88
N GLN A 95 18.95 0.17 18.39
CA GLN A 95 19.14 -1.02 19.25
C GLN A 95 20.62 -1.30 19.50
N LYS A 96 20.98 -1.71 20.72
CA LYS A 96 22.35 -2.21 20.96
C LYS A 96 22.56 -3.54 20.22
N GLY A 97 23.53 -3.59 19.31
CA GLY A 97 23.99 -4.81 18.66
C GLY A 97 24.45 -4.62 17.22
N LEU A 98 25.00 -5.67 16.62
CA LEU A 98 25.33 -5.74 15.19
C LEU A 98 24.23 -6.46 14.40
N PHE A 99 23.66 -5.79 13.41
CA PHE A 99 22.61 -6.33 12.57
C PHE A 99 22.99 -6.25 11.09
N VAL A 100 22.75 -7.32 10.34
CA VAL A 100 22.96 -7.33 8.89
C VAL A 100 21.64 -7.63 8.19
N LEU A 101 21.14 -6.70 7.39
CA LEU A 101 19.92 -6.86 6.60
C LEU A 101 20.29 -7.07 5.13
N SER A 102 19.76 -8.10 4.49
CA SER A 102 19.94 -8.35 3.04
C SER A 102 18.63 -8.79 2.42
N GLY A 103 18.48 -8.59 1.12
CA GLY A 103 17.37 -9.15 0.33
C GLY A 103 17.85 -10.08 -0.78
N ASP A 104 16.92 -10.38 -1.69
CA ASP A 104 17.22 -11.00 -2.98
C ASP A 104 17.96 -10.04 -3.93
N ASN A 105 18.27 -10.50 -5.14
CA ASN A 105 18.96 -9.69 -6.16
C ASN A 105 18.21 -8.41 -6.53
N SER A 106 16.87 -8.46 -6.59
CA SER A 106 16.04 -7.31 -6.93
C SER A 106 16.07 -6.27 -5.82
N LEU A 107 15.86 -6.68 -4.56
CA LEU A 107 15.88 -5.76 -3.41
C LEU A 107 17.27 -5.17 -3.18
N ASN A 108 18.34 -5.98 -3.32
CA ASN A 108 19.71 -5.49 -3.15
C ASN A 108 20.12 -4.49 -4.24
N ALA A 109 19.49 -4.52 -5.41
CA ALA A 109 19.69 -3.53 -6.47
C ALA A 109 18.82 -2.27 -6.29
N ARG A 110 17.97 -2.17 -5.26
CA ARG A 110 17.14 -0.98 -5.01
C ARG A 110 17.90 0.06 -4.17
N PRO A 111 17.85 1.36 -4.50
CA PRO A 111 18.49 2.40 -3.72
C PRO A 111 17.99 2.46 -2.26
N MET A 112 18.94 2.34 -1.33
CA MET A 112 18.75 2.46 0.12
C MET A 112 19.31 3.77 0.68
N LYS A 113 20.02 4.56 -0.14
CA LYS A 113 20.59 5.86 0.21
C LYS A 113 19.60 6.78 0.96
N ARG A 114 18.35 6.85 0.50
CA ARG A 114 17.25 7.63 1.13
C ARG A 114 16.88 7.22 2.56
N ILE A 115 17.29 6.04 3.02
CA ILE A 115 17.12 5.58 4.41
C ILE A 115 18.42 5.71 5.19
N ILE A 116 19.53 5.37 4.54
CA ILE A 116 20.85 5.37 5.18
C ILE A 116 21.29 6.80 5.52
N GLU A 117 21.15 7.75 4.59
CA GLU A 117 21.60 9.14 4.81
C GLU A 117 20.89 9.80 5.99
N PRO A 118 19.54 9.77 6.10
CA PRO A 118 18.87 10.36 7.26
C PRO A 118 19.31 9.70 8.57
N LEU A 119 19.35 8.36 8.62
CA LEU A 119 19.74 7.66 9.84
C LEU A 119 21.19 7.97 10.24
N LYS A 120 22.13 8.03 9.27
CA LYS A 120 23.53 8.43 9.53
C LYS A 120 23.64 9.87 10.02
N ALA A 121 22.83 10.79 9.49
CA ALA A 121 22.76 12.17 9.99
C ALA A 121 22.34 12.24 11.48
N PHE A 122 21.61 11.22 11.98
CA PHE A 122 21.21 11.12 13.39
C PHE A 122 22.23 10.40 14.27
N GLY A 123 23.37 10.02 13.70
CA GLY A 123 24.44 9.28 14.37
C GLY A 123 24.35 7.76 14.23
N ALA A 124 23.44 7.22 13.42
CA ALA A 124 23.41 5.79 13.16
C ALA A 124 24.66 5.34 12.40
N ARG A 125 25.21 4.17 12.76
CA ARG A 125 26.38 3.59 12.11
C ARG A 125 25.93 2.51 11.13
N ILE A 126 25.72 2.92 9.88
CA ILE A 126 25.23 2.06 8.80
C ILE A 126 26.24 2.02 7.67
N LEU A 127 26.56 0.81 7.21
CA LEU A 127 27.36 0.54 6.02
C LEU A 127 26.50 -0.19 4.98
N GLY A 128 26.60 0.23 3.73
CA GLY A 128 26.00 -0.45 2.57
C GLY A 128 26.98 -0.55 1.41
N ARG A 129 26.62 -1.34 0.41
CA ARG A 129 27.39 -1.48 -0.84
C ARG A 129 27.42 -0.17 -1.62
N GLU A 130 28.47 -0.01 -2.43
CA GLU A 130 28.65 1.10 -3.39
C GLU A 130 28.47 2.47 -2.71
N ASP A 131 29.31 2.73 -1.71
CA ASP A 131 29.26 3.94 -0.88
C ASP A 131 27.88 4.19 -0.24
N ASN A 132 27.34 3.15 0.42
CA ASN A 132 26.04 3.22 1.11
C ASN A 132 24.84 3.46 0.19
N HIS A 133 24.94 3.09 -1.08
CA HIS A 133 23.83 3.23 -2.01
C HIS A 133 22.89 2.01 -1.97
N PHE A 134 23.45 0.81 -1.79
CA PHE A 134 22.73 -0.47 -1.93
C PHE A 134 22.89 -1.38 -0.70
N ALA A 135 21.97 -2.34 -0.57
CA ALA A 135 22.08 -3.43 0.41
C ALA A 135 23.05 -4.53 -0.08
N PRO A 136 23.55 -5.45 0.78
CA PRO A 136 23.27 -5.63 2.20
C PRO A 136 23.64 -4.42 3.07
N LEU A 137 22.91 -4.24 4.18
CA LEU A 137 23.13 -3.17 5.16
C LEU A 137 23.68 -3.76 6.46
N ALA A 138 24.86 -3.33 6.88
CA ALA A 138 25.40 -3.61 8.21
C ALA A 138 25.14 -2.41 9.12
N ILE A 139 24.41 -2.65 10.21
CA ILE A 139 23.97 -1.64 11.17
C ILE A 139 24.58 -1.98 12.52
N LEU A 140 25.46 -1.12 13.02
CA LEU A 140 25.93 -1.19 14.39
C LEU A 140 25.10 -0.22 15.22
N GLY A 141 24.05 -0.74 15.83
CA GLY A 141 23.07 0.09 16.52
C GLY A 141 23.54 0.53 17.90
N SER A 142 23.05 1.70 18.31
CA SER A 142 23.38 2.37 19.57
C SER A 142 22.31 3.41 19.89
N PRO A 143 22.16 3.86 21.16
CA PRO A 143 21.30 4.99 21.47
C PRO A 143 21.63 6.20 20.57
N LEU A 144 20.61 6.74 19.90
CA LEU A 144 20.75 7.89 19.01
C LEU A 144 20.47 9.19 19.79
N LYS A 145 20.91 10.33 19.27
CA LYS A 145 20.54 11.64 19.81
C LYS A 145 19.28 12.14 19.11
N ALA A 146 18.51 12.98 19.80
CA ALA A 146 17.41 13.71 19.17
C ALA A 146 17.89 14.49 17.94
N TYR A 147 17.07 14.52 16.90
CA TYR A 147 17.39 15.22 15.66
C TYR A 147 16.15 15.85 15.01
N HIS A 148 16.36 16.94 14.27
CA HIS A 148 15.34 17.56 13.42
C HIS A 148 15.64 17.26 11.95
N TYR A 149 14.80 16.45 11.31
CA TYR A 149 14.95 16.10 9.90
C TYR A 149 13.80 16.66 9.06
N GLU A 150 14.16 17.49 8.07
CA GLU A 150 13.24 17.89 7.00
C GLU A 150 13.50 17.00 5.79
N SER A 151 12.54 16.13 5.48
CA SER A 151 12.65 15.20 4.36
C SER A 151 12.43 15.93 3.04
N PRO A 152 13.35 15.82 2.07
CA PRO A 152 13.15 16.38 0.73
C PRO A 152 12.10 15.60 -0.08
N ILE A 153 11.68 14.43 0.41
CA ILE A 153 10.70 13.55 -0.25
C ILE A 153 9.56 13.17 0.70
N ALA A 154 8.34 13.08 0.16
CA ALA A 154 7.19 12.55 0.88
C ALA A 154 7.20 11.02 0.84
N SER A 155 7.89 10.39 1.82
CA SER A 155 8.05 8.93 1.85
C SER A 155 7.69 8.35 3.21
N ALA A 156 6.58 7.61 3.24
CA ALA A 156 6.10 6.93 4.45
C ALA A 156 7.13 5.98 5.05
N GLN A 157 8.00 5.37 4.23
CA GLN A 157 9.05 4.46 4.73
C GLN A 157 10.21 5.20 5.39
N VAL A 158 10.63 6.35 4.85
CA VAL A 158 11.63 7.23 5.49
C VAL A 158 11.07 7.75 6.81
N LYS A 159 9.85 8.29 6.80
CA LYS A 159 9.14 8.72 8.00
C LYS A 159 9.02 7.61 9.04
N SER A 160 8.64 6.40 8.63
CA SER A 160 8.50 5.27 9.56
C SER A 160 9.83 4.83 10.17
N ALA A 161 10.90 4.77 9.37
CA ALA A 161 12.24 4.46 9.86
C ALA A 161 12.73 5.53 10.84
N PHE A 162 12.49 6.81 10.53
CA PHE A 162 12.76 7.93 11.42
C PHE A 162 12.05 7.74 12.76
N ILE A 163 10.72 7.59 12.74
CA ILE A 163 9.90 7.46 13.96
C ILE A 163 10.41 6.30 14.81
N LEU A 164 10.62 5.12 14.21
CA LEU A 164 11.12 3.93 14.91
C LEU A 164 12.48 4.17 15.57
N SER A 165 13.39 4.90 14.92
CA SER A 165 14.68 5.28 15.51
C SER A 165 14.53 6.30 16.65
N ALA A 166 13.60 7.25 16.49
CA ALA A 166 13.34 8.33 17.45
C ALA A 166 12.65 7.84 18.75
N LEU A 167 11.89 6.74 18.70
CA LEU A 167 11.27 6.13 19.88
C LEU A 167 12.29 5.71 20.96
N GLN A 168 13.58 5.59 20.62
CA GLN A 168 14.65 5.23 21.55
C GLN A 168 15.82 6.23 21.52
N ALA A 169 15.60 7.41 20.94
CA ALA A 169 16.58 8.48 20.94
C ALA A 169 16.70 9.15 22.33
N GLN A 170 17.79 9.86 22.55
CA GLN A 170 17.99 10.73 23.71
C GLN A 170 17.38 12.10 23.41
N GLY A 171 16.12 12.28 23.82
CA GLY A 171 15.35 13.52 23.67
C GLY A 171 14.31 13.50 22.53
N ILE A 172 13.55 14.59 22.41
CA ILE A 172 12.45 14.71 21.44
C ILE A 172 13.01 14.99 20.04
N SER A 173 12.66 14.13 19.08
CA SER A 173 13.03 14.30 17.67
C SER A 173 11.92 14.97 16.88
N ALA A 174 12.27 15.62 15.76
CA ALA A 174 11.33 16.30 14.88
C ALA A 174 11.47 15.82 13.43
N TYR A 175 10.35 15.54 12.77
CA TYR A 175 10.30 15.14 11.36
C TYR A 175 9.30 16.01 10.60
N LYS A 176 9.71 16.51 9.44
CA LYS A 176 8.84 17.26 8.52
C LYS A 176 8.97 16.68 7.12
N GLU A 177 7.87 16.63 6.38
CA GLU A 177 7.84 16.29 4.96
C GLU A 177 6.99 17.31 4.20
N ASN A 178 7.29 17.50 2.91
CA ASN A 178 6.63 18.51 2.08
C ASN A 178 5.16 18.18 1.77
N GLU A 179 4.84 16.89 1.66
CA GLU A 179 3.48 16.40 1.44
C GLU A 179 3.20 15.24 2.39
N LEU A 180 1.93 15.11 2.79
CA LEU A 180 1.51 14.04 3.68
C LEU A 180 1.65 12.68 2.99
N SER A 181 2.56 11.85 3.48
CA SER A 181 2.64 10.44 3.09
C SER A 181 1.80 9.57 4.03
N ARG A 182 1.56 8.30 3.66
CA ARG A 182 0.82 7.32 4.49
C ARG A 182 1.27 7.39 5.96
N ASN A 183 0.30 7.43 6.89
CA ASN A 183 0.53 7.75 8.30
C ASN A 183 0.23 6.60 9.28
N HIS A 184 0.25 5.35 8.80
CA HIS A 184 -0.03 4.16 9.62
C HIS A 184 0.88 4.03 10.84
N THR A 185 2.15 4.45 10.72
CA THR A 185 3.11 4.36 11.84
C THR A 185 2.70 5.30 12.96
N GLU A 186 2.34 6.53 12.61
CA GLU A 186 1.91 7.56 13.54
C GLU A 186 0.63 7.15 14.26
N ILE A 187 -0.39 6.71 13.52
CA ILE A 187 -1.69 6.33 14.10
C ILE A 187 -1.52 5.16 15.06
N MET A 188 -0.95 4.05 14.58
CA MET A 188 -0.81 2.84 15.39
C MET A 188 0.06 3.09 16.62
N LEU A 189 1.22 3.73 16.50
CA LEU A 189 2.09 3.96 17.66
C LEU A 189 1.45 4.89 18.70
N LYS A 190 0.72 5.93 18.28
CA LYS A 190 -0.03 6.79 19.22
C LYS A 190 -1.06 5.97 20.00
N SER A 191 -1.84 5.15 19.29
CA SER A 191 -2.84 4.26 19.92
C SER A 191 -2.21 3.23 20.86
N LEU A 192 -0.95 2.87 20.65
CA LEU A 192 -0.17 1.97 21.51
C LEU A 192 0.58 2.70 22.64
N GLY A 193 0.32 4.00 22.84
CA GLY A 193 0.86 4.79 23.94
C GLY A 193 2.14 5.57 23.64
N ALA A 194 2.61 5.62 22.39
CA ALA A 194 3.73 6.48 22.01
C ALA A 194 3.30 7.95 21.93
N ASN A 195 4.11 8.86 22.47
CA ASN A 195 3.84 10.29 22.39
C ASN A 195 4.38 10.88 21.08
N ILE A 196 3.50 10.93 20.07
CA ILE A 196 3.76 11.53 18.76
C ILE A 196 2.75 12.67 18.54
N GLN A 197 3.23 13.88 18.34
CA GLN A 197 2.38 15.07 18.13
C GLN A 197 2.67 15.68 16.77
N ASN A 198 1.65 16.24 16.12
CA ASN A 198 1.82 17.04 14.91
C ASN A 198 1.57 18.50 15.30
N GLN A 199 2.58 19.35 15.13
CA GLN A 199 2.51 20.79 15.39
C GLN A 199 2.91 21.49 14.08
N ASP A 200 1.94 22.15 13.44
CA ASP A 200 2.14 22.92 12.20
C ASP A 200 2.86 22.14 11.08
N GLY A 201 2.50 20.87 10.89
CA GLY A 201 3.09 20.00 9.87
C GLY A 201 4.42 19.36 10.27
N VAL A 202 4.89 19.60 11.50
CA VAL A 202 6.08 18.97 12.07
C VAL A 202 5.68 17.90 13.08
N LEU A 203 6.07 16.66 12.82
CA LEU A 203 5.93 15.57 13.77
C LEU A 203 6.98 15.71 14.87
N LYS A 204 6.56 15.77 16.13
CA LYS A 204 7.38 15.67 17.32
C LYS A 204 7.25 14.25 17.89
N ILE A 205 8.35 13.54 18.03
CA ILE A 205 8.41 12.15 18.51
C ILE A 205 9.20 12.16 19.81
N SER A 206 8.52 11.84 20.92
CA SER A 206 9.18 11.65 22.20
C SER A 206 9.70 10.20 22.32
N PRO A 207 10.82 9.97 23.01
CA PRO A 207 11.28 8.63 23.34
C PRO A 207 10.24 7.88 24.19
N LEU A 208 10.23 6.56 24.10
CA LEU A 208 9.37 5.72 24.93
C LEU A 208 9.84 5.75 26.38
N GLU A 209 8.95 6.18 27.27
CA GLU A 209 9.16 6.12 28.74
C GLU A 209 8.83 4.73 29.30
N LYS A 210 7.97 3.99 28.61
CA LYS A 210 7.53 2.62 28.91
C LYS A 210 7.35 1.84 27.60
N PRO A 211 7.40 0.49 27.63
CA PRO A 211 7.10 -0.29 26.44
C PRO A 211 5.68 0.00 25.91
N LEU A 212 5.46 -0.26 24.63
CA LEU A 212 4.16 -0.07 24.00
C LEU A 212 3.09 -0.95 24.65
N GLU A 213 1.84 -0.51 24.60
CA GLU A 213 0.71 -1.33 25.01
C GLU A 213 0.59 -2.58 24.13
N ALA A 214 0.21 -3.71 24.72
CA ALA A 214 -0.08 -4.90 23.94
C ALA A 214 -1.45 -4.76 23.28
N PHE A 215 -1.60 -5.35 22.11
CA PHE A 215 -2.80 -5.20 21.31
C PHE A 215 -3.33 -6.53 20.79
N ASP A 216 -4.62 -6.50 20.47
CA ASP A 216 -5.30 -7.56 19.75
C ASP A 216 -5.94 -6.97 18.50
N PHE A 217 -5.35 -7.26 17.34
CA PHE A 217 -5.62 -6.52 16.11
C PHE A 217 -5.94 -7.45 14.94
N THR A 218 -7.12 -7.24 14.34
CA THR A 218 -7.49 -7.89 13.08
C THR A 218 -7.10 -6.98 11.93
N ILE A 219 -6.17 -7.42 11.09
CA ILE A 219 -5.73 -6.66 9.92
C ILE A 219 -6.91 -6.50 8.95
N ALA A 220 -7.23 -5.25 8.60
CA ALA A 220 -8.27 -4.92 7.64
C ALA A 220 -7.86 -5.26 6.20
N ASN A 221 -8.86 -5.41 5.33
CA ASN A 221 -8.68 -5.55 3.89
C ASN A 221 -8.03 -4.29 3.29
N ASP A 222 -7.11 -4.50 2.35
CA ASP A 222 -6.34 -3.47 1.66
C ASP A 222 -7.26 -2.67 0.73
N PRO A 223 -7.35 -1.33 0.88
CA PRO A 223 -8.18 -0.49 0.03
C PRO A 223 -7.72 -0.54 -1.44
N SER A 224 -6.43 -0.77 -1.71
CA SER A 224 -5.88 -0.90 -3.06
C SER A 224 -6.49 -2.10 -3.79
N SER A 225 -6.62 -3.24 -3.09
CA SER A 225 -7.24 -4.46 -3.62
C SER A 225 -8.76 -4.34 -3.69
N ALA A 226 -9.36 -3.70 -2.68
CA ALA A 226 -10.79 -3.46 -2.60
C ALA A 226 -11.29 -2.52 -3.72
N PHE A 227 -10.46 -1.57 -4.13
CA PHE A 227 -10.79 -0.56 -5.13
C PHE A 227 -11.12 -1.17 -6.51
N PHE A 228 -10.51 -2.29 -6.91
CA PHE A 228 -10.86 -2.96 -8.16
C PHE A 228 -12.32 -3.42 -8.20
N PHE A 229 -12.90 -3.79 -7.07
CA PHE A 229 -14.32 -4.18 -7.00
C PHE A 229 -15.24 -2.98 -6.84
N ALA A 230 -14.80 -1.92 -6.15
CA ALA A 230 -15.50 -0.64 -6.17
C ALA A 230 -15.63 -0.11 -7.60
N LEU A 231 -14.54 -0.18 -8.38
CA LEU A 231 -14.53 0.11 -9.82
C LEU A 231 -15.46 -0.84 -10.59
N ALA A 232 -15.38 -2.15 -10.36
CA ALA A 232 -16.26 -3.12 -11.01
C ALA A 232 -17.74 -2.80 -10.80
N CYS A 233 -18.11 -2.38 -9.58
CA CYS A 233 -19.44 -1.89 -9.25
C CYS A 233 -19.76 -0.58 -10.01
N ALA A 234 -18.86 0.41 -9.96
CA ALA A 234 -19.09 1.70 -10.60
C ALA A 234 -19.32 1.58 -12.11
N ILE A 235 -18.65 0.67 -12.82
CA ILE A 235 -18.79 0.51 -14.27
C ILE A 235 -19.88 -0.50 -14.69
N THR A 236 -20.46 -1.26 -13.76
CA THR A 236 -21.47 -2.28 -14.06
C THR A 236 -22.86 -1.73 -13.73
N PRO A 237 -23.73 -1.48 -14.73
CA PRO A 237 -25.06 -0.93 -14.48
C PRO A 237 -25.89 -1.74 -13.48
N LYS A 238 -26.66 -1.04 -12.65
CA LYS A 238 -27.57 -1.62 -11.63
C LYS A 238 -26.88 -2.47 -10.56
N SER A 239 -25.56 -2.36 -10.40
CA SER A 239 -24.84 -3.10 -9.37
C SER A 239 -24.77 -2.33 -8.04
N ARG A 240 -24.76 -3.11 -6.95
CA ARG A 240 -24.58 -2.64 -5.56
C ARG A 240 -23.62 -3.59 -4.87
N LEU A 241 -22.64 -3.05 -4.15
CA LEU A 241 -21.54 -3.79 -3.55
C LEU A 241 -21.32 -3.34 -2.10
N LEU A 242 -21.16 -4.31 -1.21
CA LEU A 242 -20.65 -4.13 0.14
C LEU A 242 -19.27 -4.78 0.25
N LEU A 243 -18.25 -3.95 0.53
CA LEU A 243 -16.88 -4.38 0.85
C LEU A 243 -16.72 -4.36 2.37
N LYS A 244 -16.45 -5.54 2.95
CA LYS A 244 -16.35 -5.68 4.42
C LYS A 244 -14.94 -5.42 4.93
N ASN A 245 -14.86 -4.85 6.13
CA ASN A 245 -13.64 -4.76 6.94
C ASN A 245 -12.44 -4.16 6.19
N VAL A 246 -12.65 -3.07 5.46
CA VAL A 246 -11.63 -2.35 4.69
C VAL A 246 -10.97 -1.28 5.57
N LEU A 247 -9.67 -1.06 5.36
CA LEU A 247 -8.95 0.07 5.95
C LEU A 247 -9.44 1.38 5.30
N LEU A 248 -9.93 2.30 6.13
CA LEU A 248 -10.54 3.58 5.76
C LEU A 248 -9.63 4.78 6.07
N ASN A 249 -8.31 4.55 6.15
CA ASN A 249 -7.36 5.62 6.39
C ASN A 249 -7.43 6.66 5.23
N PRO A 250 -7.65 7.96 5.52
CA PRO A 250 -7.77 8.99 4.48
C PRO A 250 -6.58 9.04 3.51
N THR A 251 -5.37 8.70 3.96
CA THR A 251 -4.17 8.66 3.11
C THR A 251 -4.12 7.45 2.16
N ARG A 252 -5.13 6.57 2.21
CA ARG A 252 -5.23 5.31 1.44
C ARG A 252 -6.53 5.14 0.65
N ILE A 253 -7.55 5.97 0.91
CA ILE A 253 -8.86 5.87 0.25
C ILE A 253 -9.11 7.01 -0.75
N GLU A 254 -8.10 7.82 -1.08
CA GLU A 254 -8.26 8.94 -2.02
C GLU A 254 -8.78 8.48 -3.38
N ALA A 255 -8.49 7.24 -3.81
CA ALA A 255 -9.08 6.68 -5.03
C ALA A 255 -10.61 6.47 -4.92
N PHE A 256 -11.11 6.08 -3.75
CA PHE A 256 -12.56 6.01 -3.49
C PHE A 256 -13.17 7.42 -3.47
N GLU A 257 -12.48 8.40 -2.88
CA GLU A 257 -12.91 9.80 -2.92
C GLU A 257 -12.94 10.36 -4.35
N ALA A 258 -11.96 10.02 -5.19
CA ALA A 258 -11.95 10.37 -6.60
C ALA A 258 -13.15 9.72 -7.33
N LEU A 259 -13.39 8.43 -7.12
CA LEU A 259 -14.53 7.73 -7.72
C LEU A 259 -15.88 8.29 -7.26
N LYS A 260 -15.98 8.71 -5.99
CA LYS A 260 -17.15 9.43 -5.44
C LYS A 260 -17.31 10.81 -6.08
N LYS A 261 -16.23 11.58 -6.26
CA LYS A 261 -16.24 12.87 -6.98
C LYS A 261 -16.68 12.72 -8.44
N MET A 262 -16.34 11.60 -9.07
CA MET A 262 -16.86 11.23 -10.39
C MET A 262 -18.35 10.91 -10.39
N GLY A 263 -18.97 10.65 -9.24
CA GLY A 263 -20.43 10.46 -9.12
C GLY A 263 -20.86 9.08 -8.63
N ALA A 264 -19.95 8.14 -8.40
CA ALA A 264 -20.30 6.87 -7.77
C ALA A 264 -20.88 7.12 -6.36
N SER A 265 -21.93 6.39 -5.99
CA SER A 265 -22.48 6.46 -4.64
C SER A 265 -21.60 5.62 -3.72
N ILE A 266 -20.87 6.27 -2.81
CA ILE A 266 -19.94 5.63 -1.88
C ILE A 266 -20.21 6.11 -0.45
N GLU A 267 -20.49 5.16 0.44
CA GLU A 267 -20.72 5.39 1.87
C GLU A 267 -19.80 4.52 2.72
N TYR A 268 -19.37 5.05 3.87
CA TYR A 268 -18.46 4.39 4.79
C TYR A 268 -19.15 4.12 6.12
N ALA A 269 -19.14 2.86 6.57
CA ALA A 269 -19.60 2.47 7.90
C ALA A 269 -18.41 2.11 8.78
N ILE A 270 -17.93 3.09 9.57
CA ILE A 270 -16.78 2.91 10.46
C ILE A 270 -17.14 1.95 11.59
N LYS A 271 -16.31 0.92 11.79
CA LYS A 271 -16.47 -0.11 12.82
C LYS A 271 -15.48 0.00 13.97
N SER A 272 -14.26 0.46 13.70
CA SER A 272 -13.22 0.67 14.70
C SER A 272 -12.33 1.87 14.32
N LYS A 273 -11.77 2.51 15.35
CA LYS A 273 -10.73 3.53 15.25
C LYS A 273 -9.56 3.25 16.21
N ASP A 274 -9.45 2.01 16.70
CA ASP A 274 -8.55 1.68 17.82
C ASP A 274 -7.08 1.82 17.42
N LEU A 275 -6.64 1.04 16.43
CA LEU A 275 -5.26 1.13 15.87
C LEU A 275 -5.23 1.73 14.47
N GLU A 276 -6.35 1.69 13.77
CA GLU A 276 -6.56 2.27 12.45
C GLU A 276 -8.07 2.49 12.24
N MET A 277 -8.42 3.35 11.28
CA MET A 277 -9.82 3.51 10.90
C MET A 277 -10.22 2.35 9.99
N ILE A 278 -11.15 1.51 10.45
CA ILE A 278 -11.58 0.30 9.74
C ILE A 278 -13.10 0.29 9.67
N GLY A 279 -13.66 -0.13 8.55
CA GLY A 279 -15.10 -0.20 8.38
C GLY A 279 -15.52 -0.91 7.10
N ASP A 280 -16.79 -0.82 6.78
CA ASP A 280 -17.31 -1.32 5.52
C ASP A 280 -17.49 -0.18 4.52
N ILE A 281 -17.40 -0.49 3.22
CA ILE A 281 -17.65 0.45 2.14
C ILE A 281 -18.85 -0.05 1.33
N TYR A 282 -19.88 0.79 1.22
CA TYR A 282 -21.02 0.57 0.35
C TYR A 282 -20.79 1.33 -0.95
N ILE A 283 -20.96 0.66 -2.08
CA ILE A 283 -20.81 1.23 -3.42
C ILE A 283 -22.05 0.89 -4.23
N GLU A 284 -22.61 1.87 -4.92
CA GLU A 284 -23.66 1.67 -5.92
C GLU A 284 -23.28 2.34 -7.24
N HIS A 285 -23.60 1.65 -8.33
CA HIS A 285 -23.44 2.19 -9.67
C HIS A 285 -24.25 3.49 -9.83
N ALA A 286 -23.60 4.50 -10.38
CA ALA A 286 -24.22 5.77 -10.77
C ALA A 286 -23.50 6.33 -12.00
N PRO A 287 -24.16 7.19 -12.80
CA PRO A 287 -23.51 7.88 -13.92
C PRO A 287 -22.26 8.64 -13.46
N LEU A 288 -21.15 8.44 -14.18
CA LEU A 288 -19.89 9.09 -13.88
C LEU A 288 -19.71 10.36 -14.71
N LYS A 289 -19.06 11.37 -14.13
CA LYS A 289 -18.63 12.62 -14.78
C LYS A 289 -17.12 12.73 -14.73
N ALA A 290 -16.56 13.42 -15.71
CA ALA A 290 -15.14 13.64 -15.78
C ALA A 290 -14.62 14.47 -14.59
N ILE A 291 -13.38 14.18 -14.19
CA ILE A 291 -12.67 14.92 -13.13
C ILE A 291 -11.22 15.17 -13.54
N ASN A 292 -10.60 16.15 -12.88
CA ASN A 292 -9.16 16.35 -12.89
C ASN A 292 -8.57 15.78 -11.60
N ILE A 293 -7.50 15.00 -11.72
CA ILE A 293 -6.73 14.43 -10.62
C ILE A 293 -5.31 15.02 -10.70
N ASP A 294 -5.05 16.03 -9.89
CA ASP A 294 -3.78 16.76 -9.84
C ASP A 294 -3.27 16.97 -8.40
N GLN A 295 -4.01 16.48 -7.41
CA GLN A 295 -3.74 16.59 -5.98
C GLN A 295 -3.73 15.22 -5.31
N ASN A 296 -3.09 15.13 -4.14
CA ASN A 296 -3.00 13.90 -3.33
C ASN A 296 -2.51 12.68 -4.12
N ILE A 297 -1.70 12.91 -5.16
CA ILE A 297 -1.25 11.86 -6.08
C ILE A 297 -0.57 10.73 -5.31
N ALA A 298 0.27 11.05 -4.31
CA ALA A 298 0.92 10.05 -3.46
C ALA A 298 -0.06 9.09 -2.74
N SER A 299 -1.29 9.53 -2.45
CA SER A 299 -2.34 8.74 -1.77
C SER A 299 -3.15 7.84 -2.69
N LEU A 300 -3.15 8.08 -4.01
CA LEU A 300 -3.88 7.28 -5.00
C LEU A 300 -3.03 6.79 -6.18
N ILE A 301 -1.71 7.04 -6.16
CA ILE A 301 -0.76 6.76 -7.26
C ILE A 301 -0.89 5.32 -7.78
N ASP A 302 -1.13 4.40 -6.86
CA ASP A 302 -1.19 2.98 -7.08
C ASP A 302 -2.55 2.57 -7.72
N GLU A 303 -3.58 3.39 -7.59
CA GLU A 303 -4.95 3.17 -8.09
C GLU A 303 -5.24 3.93 -9.40
N ILE A 304 -4.34 4.81 -9.86
CA ILE A 304 -4.52 5.59 -11.11
C ILE A 304 -4.85 4.69 -12.33
N PRO A 305 -4.19 3.54 -12.56
CA PRO A 305 -4.57 2.65 -13.67
C PRO A 305 -6.00 2.10 -13.57
N ALA A 306 -6.53 1.91 -12.36
CA ALA A 306 -7.90 1.47 -12.16
C ALA A 306 -8.87 2.64 -12.34
N LEU A 307 -8.53 3.82 -11.82
CA LEU A 307 -9.30 5.05 -12.04
C LEU A 307 -9.40 5.41 -13.52
N SER A 308 -8.37 5.15 -14.31
CA SER A 308 -8.42 5.40 -15.76
C SER A 308 -9.50 4.57 -16.46
N ILE A 309 -9.82 3.40 -15.93
CA ILE A 309 -10.98 2.62 -16.40
C ILE A 309 -12.28 3.32 -16.04
N ALA A 310 -12.43 3.87 -14.83
CA ALA A 310 -13.62 4.67 -14.49
C ALA A 310 -13.75 5.91 -15.38
N MET A 311 -12.62 6.55 -15.74
CA MET A 311 -12.59 7.72 -16.62
C MET A 311 -13.14 7.42 -18.01
N LEU A 312 -12.95 6.19 -18.51
CA LEU A 312 -13.54 5.74 -19.77
C LEU A 312 -15.08 5.75 -19.74
N PHE A 313 -15.71 5.52 -18.58
CA PHE A 313 -17.19 5.53 -18.43
C PHE A 313 -17.74 6.89 -18.00
N ALA A 314 -16.88 7.89 -17.88
CA ALA A 314 -17.28 9.22 -17.44
C ALA A 314 -17.82 10.06 -18.59
N LYS A 315 -18.75 10.96 -18.30
CA LYS A 315 -19.14 12.01 -19.26
C LYS A 315 -18.05 13.08 -19.35
N GLY A 316 -17.40 13.16 -20.51
CA GLY A 316 -16.39 14.17 -20.86
C GLY A 316 -14.94 13.75 -20.62
N LYS A 317 -14.03 14.72 -20.72
CA LYS A 317 -12.58 14.55 -20.64
C LYS A 317 -12.06 14.54 -19.21
N SER A 318 -11.49 13.41 -18.77
CA SER A 318 -10.80 13.30 -17.48
C SER A 318 -9.29 13.47 -17.63
N MET A 319 -8.64 14.01 -16.60
CA MET A 319 -7.22 14.40 -16.62
C MET A 319 -6.48 13.88 -15.39
N VAL A 320 -5.25 13.41 -15.58
CA VAL A 320 -4.28 13.13 -14.51
C VAL A 320 -3.03 14.00 -14.74
N LYS A 321 -2.54 14.67 -13.70
CA LYS A 321 -1.29 15.44 -13.68
C LYS A 321 -0.51 15.20 -12.39
N ASN A 322 0.74 15.67 -12.31
CA ASN A 322 1.62 15.55 -11.15
C ASN A 322 1.92 14.08 -10.75
N ALA A 323 1.84 13.15 -11.71
CA ALA A 323 1.95 11.71 -11.49
C ALA A 323 3.17 11.06 -12.18
N LYS A 324 4.26 11.82 -12.35
CA LYS A 324 5.51 11.34 -12.97
C LYS A 324 6.06 10.05 -12.34
N ASP A 325 5.85 9.85 -11.04
CA ASP A 325 6.23 8.64 -10.30
C ASP A 325 5.63 7.35 -10.86
N LEU A 326 4.52 7.42 -11.62
CA LEU A 326 3.94 6.27 -12.33
C LEU A 326 4.89 5.64 -13.34
N ARG A 327 5.83 6.42 -13.90
CA ARG A 327 6.78 5.93 -14.90
C ARG A 327 7.85 5.02 -14.32
N ALA A 328 8.11 5.14 -13.01
CA ALA A 328 9.16 4.41 -12.29
C ALA A 328 8.62 3.26 -11.42
N LYS A 329 7.41 2.78 -11.70
CA LYS A 329 6.79 1.63 -11.02
C LYS A 329 7.27 0.32 -11.64
N GLU A 330 6.54 -0.77 -11.43
CA GLU A 330 6.82 -2.08 -12.03
C GLU A 330 6.87 -2.03 -13.57
N SER A 331 6.13 -1.08 -14.15
CA SER A 331 6.20 -0.67 -15.54
C SER A 331 6.10 0.86 -15.63
N ASP A 332 6.29 1.43 -16.83
CA ASP A 332 5.82 2.79 -17.10
C ASP A 332 4.29 2.77 -17.21
N ARG A 333 3.61 3.02 -16.09
CA ARG A 333 2.14 2.89 -15.98
C ARG A 333 1.39 3.93 -16.79
N ILE A 334 1.97 5.13 -17.00
CA ILE A 334 1.36 6.15 -17.87
C ILE A 334 1.31 5.61 -19.29
N LYS A 335 2.47 5.18 -19.80
CA LYS A 335 2.58 4.64 -21.16
C LYS A 335 1.72 3.40 -21.34
N ALA A 336 1.67 2.50 -20.35
CA ALA A 336 0.87 1.28 -20.40
C ALA A 336 -0.63 1.58 -20.52
N VAL A 337 -1.15 2.51 -19.71
CA VAL A 337 -2.56 2.94 -19.77
C VAL A 337 -2.90 3.54 -21.14
N VAL A 338 -2.11 4.53 -21.58
CA VAL A 338 -2.37 5.24 -22.85
C VAL A 338 -2.23 4.30 -24.05
N SER A 339 -1.21 3.44 -24.08
CA SER A 339 -1.01 2.50 -25.19
C SER A 339 -2.16 1.51 -25.32
N ASN A 340 -2.65 0.97 -24.21
CA ASN A 340 -3.81 0.07 -24.22
C ASN A 340 -5.08 0.79 -24.66
N PHE A 341 -5.34 2.03 -24.20
CA PHE A 341 -6.50 2.79 -24.66
C PHE A 341 -6.43 3.15 -26.16
N LYS A 342 -5.26 3.55 -26.66
CA LYS A 342 -5.05 3.76 -28.10
C LYS A 342 -5.28 2.50 -28.91
N ALA A 343 -4.85 1.33 -28.43
CA ALA A 343 -5.11 0.04 -29.07
C ALA A 343 -6.60 -0.31 -29.15
N LEU A 344 -7.40 0.18 -28.18
CA LEU A 344 -8.86 0.08 -28.20
C LEU A 344 -9.53 1.16 -29.07
N GLY A 345 -8.78 2.12 -29.60
CA GLY A 345 -9.31 3.25 -30.37
C GLY A 345 -9.97 4.34 -29.53
N ILE A 346 -9.61 4.42 -28.24
CA ILE A 346 -10.07 5.47 -27.32
C ILE A 346 -9.21 6.72 -27.52
N GLU A 347 -9.86 7.88 -27.57
CA GLU A 347 -9.16 9.16 -27.61
C GLU A 347 -8.50 9.45 -26.26
N CYS A 348 -7.17 9.57 -26.27
CA CYS A 348 -6.34 9.83 -25.10
C CYS A 348 -4.97 10.39 -25.52
N GLU A 349 -4.35 11.14 -24.62
CA GLU A 349 -3.00 11.70 -24.81
C GLU A 349 -2.14 11.45 -23.58
N GLU A 350 -0.86 11.20 -23.84
CA GLU A 350 0.17 10.99 -22.83
C GLU A 350 0.88 12.33 -22.56
N PHE A 351 1.08 12.64 -21.29
CA PHE A 351 1.94 13.73 -20.83
C PHE A 351 3.14 13.18 -20.06
N GLU A 352 4.17 13.99 -19.84
CA GLU A 352 5.34 13.55 -19.05
C GLU A 352 4.94 13.10 -17.63
N ASP A 353 3.98 13.79 -17.00
CA ASP A 353 3.55 13.59 -15.63
C ASP A 353 2.07 13.15 -15.52
N GLY A 354 1.49 12.61 -16.58
CA GLY A 354 0.11 12.13 -16.55
C GLY A 354 -0.47 11.79 -17.91
N PHE A 355 -1.79 11.91 -18.04
CA PHE A 355 -2.51 11.63 -19.28
C PHE A 355 -3.93 12.22 -19.23
N TYR A 356 -4.59 12.31 -20.38
CA TYR A 356 -6.05 12.47 -20.44
C TYR A 356 -6.72 11.29 -21.12
N ILE A 357 -7.99 11.06 -20.78
CA ILE A 357 -8.87 10.10 -21.44
C ILE A 357 -10.20 10.79 -21.76
N GLU A 358 -10.65 10.68 -23.01
CA GLU A 358 -12.01 11.05 -23.38
C GLU A 358 -12.96 9.92 -22.98
N GLY A 359 -13.92 10.24 -22.11
CA GLY A 359 -14.90 9.28 -21.66
C GLY A 359 -15.98 8.99 -22.72
N LEU A 360 -16.57 7.80 -22.65
CA LEU A 360 -17.61 7.33 -23.54
C LEU A 360 -18.95 7.28 -22.80
N GLU A 361 -19.87 8.16 -23.18
CA GLU A 361 -21.24 8.15 -22.64
C GLU A 361 -21.99 6.85 -22.98
N ASP A 362 -21.65 6.21 -24.11
CA ASP A 362 -22.16 4.89 -24.50
C ASP A 362 -21.02 3.97 -24.98
N ILE A 363 -20.79 2.88 -24.22
CA ILE A 363 -19.77 1.87 -24.54
C ILE A 363 -20.26 0.83 -25.57
N SER A 364 -21.55 0.82 -25.90
CA SER A 364 -22.20 -0.19 -26.75
C SER A 364 -21.60 -0.30 -28.15
N PRO A 365 -21.24 0.79 -28.86
CA PRO A 365 -20.60 0.70 -30.18
C PRO A 365 -19.26 -0.04 -30.12
N LEU A 366 -18.47 0.22 -29.07
CA LEU A 366 -17.18 -0.43 -28.87
C LEU A 366 -17.36 -1.92 -28.53
N LYS A 367 -18.34 -2.22 -27.68
CA LYS A 367 -18.72 -3.60 -27.34
C LYS A 367 -19.13 -4.38 -28.58
N GLN A 368 -20.00 -3.82 -29.43
CA GLN A 368 -20.45 -4.46 -30.67
C GLN A 368 -19.29 -4.72 -31.62
N ARG A 369 -18.39 -3.74 -31.80
CA ARG A 369 -17.19 -3.88 -32.65
C ARG A 369 -16.31 -5.05 -32.20
N PHE A 370 -16.12 -5.23 -30.90
CA PHE A 370 -15.27 -6.29 -30.35
C PHE A 370 -15.97 -7.64 -30.23
N SER A 371 -17.30 -7.69 -30.14
CA SER A 371 -18.05 -8.95 -30.17
C SER A 371 -18.04 -9.63 -31.55
N GLN A 372 -17.78 -8.89 -32.62
CA GLN A 372 -17.79 -9.40 -34.01
C GLN A 372 -16.39 -9.70 -34.57
N LYS A 373 -15.33 -9.46 -33.80
CA LYS A 373 -13.92 -9.65 -34.19
C LYS A 373 -13.18 -10.46 -33.13
N LYS A 374 -11.95 -10.86 -33.42
CA LYS A 374 -11.04 -11.37 -32.39
C LYS A 374 -10.94 -10.30 -31.28
N PRO A 375 -11.13 -10.66 -29.99
CA PRO A 375 -10.97 -9.74 -28.88
C PRO A 375 -9.62 -9.01 -28.96
N PRO A 376 -9.58 -7.69 -28.74
CA PRO A 376 -8.31 -6.97 -28.59
C PRO A 376 -7.50 -7.56 -27.44
N LEU A 377 -6.19 -7.73 -27.67
CA LEU A 377 -5.24 -8.14 -26.64
C LEU A 377 -4.69 -6.90 -25.93
N ILE A 378 -4.89 -6.84 -24.62
CA ILE A 378 -4.32 -5.83 -23.72
C ILE A 378 -2.97 -6.32 -23.22
N GLN A 379 -1.99 -5.41 -23.23
CA GLN A 379 -0.67 -5.66 -22.67
C GLN A 379 -0.65 -5.26 -21.18
N SER A 380 -0.35 -6.21 -20.31
CA SER A 380 -0.11 -6.03 -18.87
C SER A 380 1.24 -5.37 -18.59
N PHE A 381 2.20 -5.50 -19.50
CA PHE A 381 3.60 -5.10 -19.29
C PHE A 381 4.23 -5.77 -18.06
N ASN A 382 3.76 -6.98 -17.69
CA ASN A 382 4.11 -7.67 -16.45
C ASN A 382 3.79 -6.86 -15.17
N ASP A 383 2.89 -5.88 -15.26
CA ASP A 383 2.43 -5.07 -14.13
C ASP A 383 1.04 -5.54 -13.70
N HIS A 384 1.00 -6.13 -12.50
CA HIS A 384 -0.21 -6.64 -11.87
C HIS A 384 -1.34 -5.60 -11.79
N ARG A 385 -1.03 -4.31 -11.64
CA ARG A 385 -2.05 -3.26 -11.55
C ARG A 385 -2.64 -2.92 -12.92
N ILE A 386 -1.84 -2.94 -13.98
CA ILE A 386 -2.35 -2.80 -15.35
C ILE A 386 -3.24 -4.00 -15.68
N ALA A 387 -2.75 -5.22 -15.44
CA ALA A 387 -3.52 -6.45 -15.68
C ALA A 387 -4.86 -6.45 -14.95
N MET A 388 -4.89 -6.18 -13.64
CA MET A 388 -6.13 -6.16 -12.85
C MET A 388 -7.07 -5.02 -13.28
N SER A 389 -6.56 -3.84 -13.62
CA SER A 389 -7.39 -2.71 -14.06
C SER A 389 -8.15 -3.05 -15.35
N PHE A 390 -7.42 -3.51 -16.37
CA PHE A 390 -8.05 -3.92 -17.63
C PHE A 390 -8.88 -5.21 -17.47
N ALA A 391 -8.58 -6.07 -16.49
CA ALA A 391 -9.43 -7.22 -16.17
C ALA A 391 -10.80 -6.80 -15.68
N VAL A 392 -10.89 -5.74 -14.88
CA VAL A 392 -12.19 -5.16 -14.50
C VAL A 392 -12.93 -4.64 -15.74
N LEU A 393 -12.25 -4.02 -16.70
CA LEU A 393 -12.86 -3.58 -17.96
C LEU A 393 -13.49 -4.73 -18.78
N THR A 394 -13.03 -5.97 -18.60
CA THR A 394 -13.62 -7.15 -19.27
C THR A 394 -15.08 -7.42 -18.88
N LEU A 395 -15.56 -6.81 -17.78
CA LEU A 395 -16.98 -6.87 -17.39
C LEU A 395 -17.88 -6.11 -18.38
N ALA A 396 -17.35 -5.09 -19.06
CA ALA A 396 -18.08 -4.27 -20.01
C ALA A 396 -17.73 -4.60 -21.47
N LEU A 397 -16.47 -4.96 -21.75
CA LEU A 397 -15.94 -5.20 -23.09
C LEU A 397 -15.35 -6.61 -23.24
N PRO A 398 -15.51 -7.30 -24.37
CA PRO A 398 -14.83 -8.58 -24.62
C PRO A 398 -13.35 -8.33 -24.98
N LEU A 399 -12.46 -8.46 -24.00
CA LEU A 399 -11.02 -8.24 -24.13
C LEU A 399 -10.23 -9.48 -23.69
N GLU A 400 -9.04 -9.66 -24.26
CA GLU A 400 -8.01 -10.60 -23.77
C GLU A 400 -6.91 -9.81 -23.06
N ILE A 401 -6.31 -10.37 -22.01
CA ILE A 401 -5.23 -9.72 -21.25
C ILE A 401 -4.04 -10.67 -21.23
N ASP A 402 -2.90 -10.19 -21.69
CA ASP A 402 -1.67 -10.98 -21.55
C ASP A 402 -1.26 -11.11 -20.08
N ASN A 403 -0.70 -12.26 -19.72
CA ASN A 403 -0.13 -12.52 -18.40
C ASN A 403 -1.00 -12.06 -17.19
N LEU A 404 -2.31 -12.34 -17.21
CA LEU A 404 -3.19 -12.02 -16.07
C LEU A 404 -2.73 -12.68 -14.75
N GLU A 405 -1.92 -13.73 -14.84
CA GLU A 405 -1.29 -14.40 -13.70
C GLU A 405 -0.38 -13.49 -12.87
N CYS A 406 0.14 -12.40 -13.44
CA CYS A 406 0.92 -11.42 -12.67
C CYS A 406 0.10 -10.78 -11.54
N ALA A 407 -1.24 -10.78 -11.61
CA ALA A 407 -2.11 -10.39 -10.51
C ALA A 407 -1.83 -11.17 -9.21
N ASN A 408 -1.34 -12.42 -9.32
CA ASN A 408 -1.02 -13.27 -8.18
C ASN A 408 0.13 -12.73 -7.33
N ILE A 409 0.95 -11.82 -7.85
CA ILE A 409 2.04 -11.18 -7.10
C ILE A 409 1.49 -10.35 -5.93
N SER A 410 0.37 -9.65 -6.14
CA SER A 410 -0.24 -8.78 -5.14
C SER A 410 -1.55 -9.32 -4.57
N PHE A 411 -2.33 -10.04 -5.37
CA PHE A 411 -3.67 -10.47 -5.03
C PHE A 411 -4.06 -11.80 -5.70
N PRO A 412 -3.56 -12.94 -5.19
CA PRO A 412 -3.81 -14.28 -5.75
C PRO A 412 -5.28 -14.65 -5.97
N THR A 413 -6.19 -14.13 -5.14
CA THR A 413 -7.62 -14.43 -5.22
C THR A 413 -8.39 -13.45 -6.10
N PHE A 414 -7.72 -12.53 -6.80
CA PHE A 414 -8.34 -11.52 -7.66
C PHE A 414 -9.32 -12.13 -8.68
N GLN A 415 -8.87 -13.10 -9.47
CA GLN A 415 -9.69 -13.71 -10.52
C GLN A 415 -10.91 -14.44 -9.93
N LEU A 416 -10.74 -15.10 -8.79
CA LEU A 416 -11.85 -15.75 -8.07
C LEU A 416 -12.93 -14.74 -7.71
N TRP A 417 -12.53 -13.61 -7.10
CA TRP A 417 -13.45 -12.57 -6.68
C TRP A 417 -14.08 -11.81 -7.85
N LEU A 418 -13.34 -11.56 -8.93
CA LEU A 418 -13.87 -10.93 -10.15
C LEU A 418 -14.93 -11.81 -10.81
N ASN A 419 -14.68 -13.12 -10.90
CA ASN A 419 -15.64 -14.09 -11.43
C ASN A 419 -16.88 -14.19 -10.54
N LEU A 420 -16.71 -14.17 -9.22
CA LEU A 420 -17.85 -14.15 -8.28
C LEU A 420 -18.68 -12.89 -8.43
N PHE A 421 -18.04 -11.73 -8.55
CA PHE A 421 -18.71 -10.45 -8.82
C PHE A 421 -19.53 -10.55 -10.11
N LYS A 422 -18.90 -10.97 -11.23
CA LYS A 422 -19.56 -11.13 -12.54
C LYS A 422 -20.77 -12.04 -12.48
N LYS A 423 -20.67 -13.19 -11.80
CA LYS A 423 -21.78 -14.14 -11.64
C LYS A 423 -22.94 -13.53 -10.87
N ARG A 424 -22.67 -12.78 -9.80
CA ARG A 424 -23.70 -12.17 -8.97
C ARG A 424 -24.33 -10.93 -9.62
N SER A 425 -23.54 -10.12 -10.33
CA SER A 425 -24.05 -8.93 -11.02
C SER A 425 -24.99 -9.27 -12.18
N LEU A 426 -24.75 -10.39 -12.89
CA LEU A 426 -25.61 -10.86 -13.97
C LEU A 426 -26.93 -11.46 -13.48
N ASN A 427 -26.96 -12.01 -12.26
CA ASN A 427 -28.11 -12.73 -11.73
C ASN A 427 -29.11 -11.84 -10.97
N GLY A 428 -28.87 -10.53 -10.86
CA GLY A 428 -29.81 -9.59 -10.25
C GLY A 428 -30.11 -9.79 -8.76
N ASN A 429 -29.37 -10.65 -8.06
CA ASN A 429 -29.53 -10.95 -6.62
C ASN A 429 -28.63 -10.07 -5.73
#